data_AF-A0A173XR73-F1
#
_entry.id   AF-A0A173XR73-F1
#
_cell.length_a   1.000
_cell.length_b   1.000
_cell.length_c   1.000
_cell.angle_alpha   90.00
_cell.angle_beta   90.00
_cell.angle_gamma   90.00
#
_symmetry.space_group_name_H-M   'P 1'
#
loop_
_entity.id
_entity.type
_entity.pdbx_description
1 polymer ?
#
loop_
_entity_poly.entity_id
_entity_poly.type
_entity_poly.pdbx_seq_one_letter_code
_entity_poly.pdbx_strand_id
1 'polypeptide(L)'
;MMADEKIKNSNELEFAVFCIENVAAKLGVDTERVYQAFTQKDDILNGYIVPEYKVLHTQSREYIVDDLLDVMKERNVEITHSNKNDQNEHSSAMTANPILLQKKYSRVIECFAKQHGLSLDAALDFFYRSEVYQLIRDGVSDMHCMSDAYLADELEQEYSQNIE
;
A
#
# COMPACT_ATOMS: atom_id res chain seq x y z
N MET A 1 5.36 0.26 25.53
CA MET A 1 4.03 0.23 24.90
C MET A 1 4.06 1.29 23.81
N MET A 2 4.27 0.88 22.57
CA MET A 2 4.08 1.80 21.43
C MET A 2 2.58 1.92 21.22
N ALA A 3 2.08 3.15 21.15
CA ALA A 3 0.67 3.42 20.92
C ALA A 3 0.32 3.04 19.48
N ASP A 4 -0.82 2.39 19.30
CA ASP A 4 -1.45 2.18 17.99
C ASP A 4 -1.92 3.55 17.49
N GLU A 5 -1.16 4.16 16.58
CA GLU A 5 -1.49 5.44 15.95
C GLU A 5 -2.10 5.23 14.57
N LYS A 6 -3.29 5.81 14.37
CA LYS A 6 -3.97 5.86 13.08
C LYS A 6 -3.41 6.96 12.18
N ILE A 7 -3.57 6.78 10.87
CA ILE A 7 -3.11 7.71 9.84
C ILE A 7 -3.97 9.00 9.90
N LYS A 8 -3.32 10.15 10.13
CA LYS A 8 -4.01 11.43 10.37
C LYS A 8 -3.97 12.39 9.19
N ASN A 9 -3.01 12.22 8.28
CA ASN A 9 -2.79 13.17 7.19
C ASN A 9 -2.21 12.49 5.94
N SER A 10 -2.19 13.25 4.84
CA SER A 10 -1.71 12.78 3.53
C SER A 10 -0.26 12.34 3.53
N ASN A 11 0.61 12.95 4.37
CA ASN A 11 2.03 12.61 4.37
C ASN A 11 2.28 11.26 5.06
N GLU A 12 1.58 10.98 6.16
CA GLU A 12 1.61 9.67 6.82
C GLU A 12 1.04 8.58 5.90
N LEU A 13 -0.03 8.89 5.16
CA LEU A 13 -0.58 7.98 4.16
C LEU A 13 0.42 7.70 3.02
N GLU A 14 1.02 8.75 2.45
CA GLU A 14 2.02 8.61 1.39
C GLU A 14 3.22 7.79 1.87
N PHE A 15 3.65 7.99 3.11
CA PHE A 15 4.72 7.22 3.71
C PHE A 15 4.35 5.75 3.95
N ALA A 16 3.12 5.48 4.41
CA ALA A 16 2.63 4.11 4.57
C ALA A 16 2.62 3.35 3.24
N VAL A 17 2.03 3.96 2.20
CA VAL A 17 2.02 3.41 0.83
C VAL A 17 3.45 3.17 0.33
N PHE A 18 4.34 4.14 0.53
CA PHE A 18 5.76 4.01 0.18
C PHE A 18 6.40 2.78 0.87
N CYS A 19 6.20 2.61 2.18
CA CYS A 19 6.78 1.51 2.94
C CYS A 19 6.29 0.15 2.42
N ILE A 20 4.98 0.01 2.24
CA ILE A 20 4.34 -1.22 1.78
C ILE A 20 4.84 -1.62 0.38
N GLU A 21 4.82 -0.68 -0.56
CA GLU A 21 5.21 -0.92 -1.96
C GLU A 21 6.71 -1.23 -2.10
N ASN A 22 7.58 -0.55 -1.34
CA ASN A 22 9.02 -0.79 -1.42
C ASN A 22 9.45 -2.10 -0.72
N VAL A 23 8.78 -2.51 0.35
CA VAL A 23 9.01 -3.82 0.97
C VAL A 23 8.54 -4.95 0.06
N ALA A 24 7.37 -4.80 -0.58
CA ALA A 24 6.88 -5.74 -1.59
C ALA A 24 7.88 -5.92 -2.74
N ALA A 25 8.38 -4.80 -3.28
CA ALA A 25 9.37 -4.80 -4.34
C ALA A 25 10.71 -5.45 -3.91
N LYS A 26 11.16 -5.21 -2.67
CA LYS A 26 12.42 -5.79 -2.14
C LYS A 26 12.30 -7.30 -1.93
N LEU A 27 11.14 -7.79 -1.50
CA LEU A 27 10.89 -9.21 -1.23
C LEU A 27 10.44 -9.99 -2.48
N GLY A 28 10.05 -9.30 -3.55
CA GLY A 28 9.49 -9.92 -4.76
C GLY A 28 8.16 -10.63 -4.48
N VAL A 29 7.35 -10.08 -3.59
CA VAL A 29 6.05 -10.64 -3.17
C VAL A 29 4.93 -9.68 -3.52
N ASP A 30 3.70 -10.19 -3.54
CA ASP A 30 2.54 -9.36 -3.77
C ASP A 30 2.31 -8.34 -2.63
N THR A 31 1.99 -7.11 -3.01
CA THR A 31 1.79 -6.00 -2.07
C THR A 31 0.65 -6.22 -1.09
N GLU A 32 -0.43 -6.89 -1.51
CA GLU A 32 -1.56 -7.23 -0.62
C GLU A 32 -1.06 -8.07 0.56
N ARG A 33 -0.12 -9.00 0.33
CA ARG A 33 0.46 -9.82 1.39
C ARG A 33 1.31 -9.02 2.35
N VAL A 34 2.07 -8.04 1.85
CA VAL A 34 2.84 -7.14 2.71
C VAL A 34 1.89 -6.30 3.56
N TYR A 35 0.81 -5.79 2.96
CA TYR A 35 -0.20 -5.04 3.69
C TYR A 35 -0.85 -5.88 4.79
N GLN A 36 -1.29 -7.10 4.49
CA GLN A 36 -1.85 -8.04 5.47
C GLN A 36 -0.84 -8.35 6.59
N ALA A 37 0.42 -8.56 6.23
CA ALA A 37 1.50 -8.79 7.19
C ALA A 37 1.70 -7.58 8.13
N PHE A 38 1.53 -6.36 7.60
CA PHE A 38 1.68 -5.13 8.37
C PHE A 38 0.49 -4.84 9.30
N THR A 39 -0.69 -5.41 9.05
CA THR A 39 -1.91 -5.10 9.82
C THR A 39 -2.39 -6.22 10.75
N GLN A 40 -2.12 -7.50 10.46
CA GLN A 40 -2.78 -8.61 11.18
C GLN A 40 -2.08 -9.11 12.45
N LYS A 41 -0.76 -9.33 12.43
CA LYS A 41 -0.08 -10.10 13.51
C LYS A 41 0.46 -9.23 14.64
N ASP A 42 1.04 -8.09 14.33
CA ASP A 42 1.69 -7.22 15.32
C ASP A 42 1.57 -5.73 14.97
N ASP A 43 0.58 -5.38 14.14
CA ASP A 43 0.30 -4.04 13.59
C ASP A 43 1.58 -3.20 13.38
N ILE A 44 2.40 -3.60 12.41
CA ILE A 44 3.60 -2.85 12.03
C ILE A 44 3.20 -1.49 11.46
N LEU A 45 2.04 -1.40 10.79
CA LEU A 45 1.55 -0.16 10.23
C LEU A 45 1.30 0.90 11.31
N ASN A 46 0.37 0.63 12.23
CA ASN A 46 -0.01 1.61 13.25
C ASN A 46 0.86 1.54 14.50
N GLY A 47 1.59 0.45 14.70
CA GLY A 47 2.48 0.23 15.84
C GLY A 47 3.96 0.47 15.55
N TYR A 48 4.33 0.87 14.33
CA TYR A 48 5.70 1.27 13.99
C TYR A 48 5.77 2.34 12.90
N ILE A 49 5.24 2.06 11.70
CA ILE A 49 5.37 2.94 10.52
C ILE A 49 4.78 4.32 10.77
N VAL A 50 3.53 4.38 11.28
CA VAL A 50 2.84 5.65 11.54
C VAL A 50 3.46 6.40 12.74
N PRO A 51 3.69 5.77 13.91
CA PRO A 51 4.36 6.43 15.04
C PRO A 51 5.75 6.98 14.72
N GLU A 52 6.55 6.22 13.97
CA GLU A 52 7.95 6.56 13.66
C GLU A 52 8.10 7.42 12.38
N TYR A 53 6.99 7.82 11.75
CA TYR A 53 6.98 8.63 10.52
C TYR A 53 7.96 9.80 10.59
N LYS A 54 7.97 10.57 11.69
CA LYS A 54 8.84 11.75 11.85
C LYS A 54 10.33 11.44 11.79
N VAL A 55 10.75 10.23 12.17
CA VAL A 55 12.15 9.80 12.19
C VAL A 55 12.51 9.09 10.89
N LEU A 56 11.63 8.20 10.41
CA LEU A 56 11.90 7.37 9.24
C LEU A 56 11.83 8.16 7.92
N HIS A 57 10.92 9.13 7.77
CA HIS A 57 10.74 9.85 6.50
C HIS A 57 11.94 10.70 6.06
N THR A 58 12.93 10.93 6.94
CA THR A 58 14.16 11.64 6.61
C THR A 58 15.30 10.70 6.16
N GLN A 59 15.09 9.39 6.24
CA GLN A 59 16.11 8.38 5.92
C GLN A 59 16.09 8.00 4.43
N SER A 60 17.14 7.31 3.98
CA SER A 60 17.16 6.74 2.63
C SER A 60 16.13 5.63 2.49
N ARG A 61 15.68 5.39 1.27
CA ARG A 61 14.79 4.27 0.93
C ARG A 61 15.38 2.94 1.39
N GLU A 62 16.66 2.71 1.13
CA GLU A 62 17.33 1.45 1.49
C GLU A 62 17.32 1.23 3.00
N TYR A 63 17.59 2.28 3.79
CA TYR A 63 17.53 2.21 5.25
C TYR A 63 16.12 1.87 5.73
N ILE A 64 15.10 2.60 5.26
CA ILE A 64 13.71 2.38 5.67
C ILE A 64 13.27 0.94 5.39
N VAL A 65 13.59 0.44 4.19
CA VAL A 65 13.20 -0.91 3.80
C VAL A 65 13.93 -1.96 4.65
N ASP A 66 15.24 -1.83 4.85
CA ASP A 66 16.01 -2.80 5.63
C ASP A 66 15.57 -2.79 7.11
N ASP A 67 15.28 -1.62 7.67
CA ASP A 67 14.75 -1.43 9.03
C ASP A 67 13.37 -2.09 9.21
N LEU A 68 12.44 -1.90 8.26
CA LEU A 68 11.15 -2.59 8.29
C LEU A 68 11.28 -4.11 8.19
N LEU A 69 12.22 -4.61 7.39
CA LEU A 69 12.48 -6.05 7.31
C LEU A 69 13.02 -6.61 8.64
N ASP A 70 13.81 -5.84 9.37
CA ASP A 70 14.29 -6.25 10.70
C ASP A 70 13.14 -6.23 11.72
N VAL A 71 12.27 -5.21 11.70
CA VAL A 71 11.05 -5.18 12.53
C VAL A 71 10.14 -6.38 12.24
N MET A 72 9.97 -6.77 10.97
CA MET A 72 9.20 -7.97 10.60
C MET A 72 9.80 -9.25 11.19
N LYS A 73 11.14 -9.40 11.17
CA LYS A 73 11.82 -10.56 11.76
C LYS A 73 11.67 -10.58 13.28
N GLU A 74 11.86 -9.44 13.95
CA GLU A 74 11.73 -9.32 15.40
C GLU A 74 10.32 -9.69 15.88
N ARG A 75 9.30 -9.32 15.10
CA ARG A 75 7.88 -9.61 15.38
C ARG A 75 7.43 -10.99 14.86
N ASN A 76 8.32 -11.81 14.29
CA ASN A 76 7.99 -13.13 13.70
C ASN A 76 6.87 -13.06 12.65
N VAL A 77 6.86 -11.98 11.84
CA VAL A 77 5.94 -11.80 10.73
C VAL A 77 6.53 -12.48 9.49
N GLU A 78 6.01 -13.66 9.18
CA GLU A 78 6.39 -14.41 7.98
C GLU A 78 5.47 -14.06 6.80
N ILE A 79 6.07 -13.68 5.67
CA ILE A 79 5.36 -13.59 4.38
C ILE A 79 5.62 -14.89 3.63
N THR A 80 4.58 -15.69 3.44
CA THR A 80 4.68 -16.92 2.64
C THR A 80 4.94 -16.54 1.19
N HIS A 81 6.13 -16.88 0.68
CA HIS A 81 6.38 -16.84 -0.75
C HIS A 81 5.46 -17.84 -1.44
N SER A 82 4.61 -17.38 -2.36
CA SER A 82 4.01 -18.31 -3.31
C SER A 82 5.12 -18.76 -4.23
N ASN A 83 5.53 -20.02 -4.14
CA ASN A 83 6.36 -20.68 -5.15
C ASN A 83 5.61 -20.65 -6.49
N LYS A 84 5.70 -19.55 -7.22
CA LYS A 84 5.63 -19.58 -8.68
C LYS A 84 7.08 -19.64 -9.16
N ASN A 85 7.51 -20.86 -9.49
CA ASN A 85 8.64 -21.05 -10.39
C ASN A 85 8.23 -20.45 -11.74
N ASP A 86 8.45 -19.17 -11.94
CA ASP A 86 8.37 -18.57 -13.27
C ASP A 86 9.60 -17.66 -13.44
N GLN A 87 10.72 -18.29 -13.79
CA GLN A 87 11.57 -17.68 -14.81
C GLN A 87 10.79 -17.71 -16.13
N ASN A 88 9.82 -16.81 -16.34
CA ASN A 88 9.53 -16.28 -17.66
C ASN A 88 8.50 -15.16 -17.64
N GLU A 89 8.71 -14.24 -18.59
CA GLU A 89 7.77 -13.21 -19.02
C GLU A 89 7.58 -12.08 -18.01
N HIS A 90 8.57 -11.19 -18.08
CA HIS A 90 8.34 -9.74 -18.08
C HIS A 90 7.17 -9.42 -19.02
N SER A 91 5.94 -9.64 -18.53
CA SER A 91 4.74 -9.17 -19.19
C SER A 91 4.93 -7.68 -19.38
N SER A 92 4.74 -7.21 -20.60
CA SER A 92 4.82 -5.83 -21.05
C SER A 92 3.82 -4.93 -20.31
N ALA A 93 4.00 -4.79 -19.00
CA ALA A 93 3.24 -3.92 -18.13
C ALA A 93 3.83 -2.53 -18.28
N MET A 94 2.99 -1.63 -18.75
CA MET A 94 3.22 -0.21 -18.91
C MET A 94 4.06 0.33 -17.74
N THR A 95 5.28 0.79 -18.02
CA THR A 95 6.24 1.29 -17.02
C THR A 95 5.81 2.67 -16.52
N ALA A 96 4.75 2.73 -15.72
CA ALA A 96 4.53 3.87 -14.86
C ALA A 96 5.72 3.97 -13.90
N ASN A 97 6.30 5.16 -13.73
CA ASN A 97 7.39 5.34 -12.77
C ASN A 97 6.85 4.98 -11.37
N PRO A 98 7.46 4.00 -10.66
CA PRO A 98 6.94 3.54 -9.37
C PRO A 98 6.71 4.66 -8.36
N ILE A 99 7.54 5.70 -8.37
CA ILE A 99 7.40 6.86 -7.48
C ILE A 99 6.13 7.66 -7.82
N LEU A 100 5.87 7.87 -9.13
CA LEU A 100 4.66 8.56 -9.57
C LEU A 100 3.40 7.73 -9.27
N LEU A 101 3.52 6.41 -9.38
CA LEU A 101 2.42 5.48 -9.12
C LEU A 101 2.07 5.42 -7.63
N GLN A 102 3.07 5.31 -6.74
CA GLN A 102 2.89 5.39 -5.28
C GLN A 102 2.21 6.70 -4.85
N LYS A 103 2.63 7.83 -5.45
CA LYS A 103 2.00 9.12 -5.21
C LYS A 103 0.56 9.16 -5.72
N LYS A 104 0.27 8.51 -6.86
CA LYS A 104 -1.07 8.38 -7.40
C LYS A 104 -1.98 7.58 -6.46
N TYR A 105 -1.52 6.45 -5.94
CA TYR A 105 -2.27 5.66 -4.96
C TYR A 105 -2.68 6.51 -3.77
N SER A 106 -1.72 7.24 -3.18
CA SER A 106 -1.98 8.12 -2.03
C SER A 106 -3.08 9.15 -2.31
N ARG A 107 -3.06 9.76 -3.50
CA ARG A 107 -4.07 10.75 -3.93
C ARG A 107 -5.45 10.11 -4.14
N VAL A 108 -5.50 8.94 -4.76
CA VAL A 108 -6.74 8.20 -5.01
C VAL A 108 -7.38 7.77 -3.68
N ILE A 109 -6.60 7.20 -2.77
CA ILE A 109 -7.05 6.79 -1.43
C ILE A 109 -7.58 7.99 -0.65
N GLU A 110 -6.88 9.12 -0.67
CA GLU A 110 -7.33 10.35 0.00
C GLU A 110 -8.64 10.89 -0.60
N CYS A 111 -8.80 10.84 -1.93
CA CYS A 111 -10.02 11.25 -2.61
C CYS A 111 -11.21 10.35 -2.22
N PHE A 112 -11.01 9.03 -2.25
CA PHE A 112 -12.00 8.04 -1.86
C PHE A 112 -12.42 8.20 -0.38
N ALA A 113 -11.46 8.37 0.53
CA ALA A 113 -11.75 8.60 1.94
C ALA A 113 -12.62 9.85 2.16
N LYS A 114 -12.32 10.94 1.45
CA LYS A 114 -13.07 12.20 1.54
C LYS A 114 -14.49 12.09 0.98
N GLN A 115 -14.67 11.41 -0.15
CA GLN A 115 -15.98 11.23 -0.77
C GLN A 115 -16.94 10.42 0.12
N HIS A 116 -16.41 9.40 0.81
CA HIS A 116 -17.21 8.48 1.64
C HIS A 116 -17.24 8.80 3.14
N GLY A 117 -16.46 9.79 3.59
CA GLY A 117 -16.31 10.09 5.02
C GLY A 117 -15.64 8.96 5.80
N LEU A 118 -14.74 8.22 5.16
CA LEU A 118 -13.95 7.14 5.77
C LEU A 118 -12.68 7.69 6.44
N SER A 119 -12.13 6.95 7.40
CA SER A 119 -10.76 7.20 7.85
C SER A 119 -9.76 6.81 6.76
N LEU A 120 -8.57 7.40 6.80
CA LEU A 120 -7.49 7.05 5.87
C LEU A 120 -7.08 5.58 6.02
N ASP A 121 -7.09 5.04 7.24
CA ASP A 121 -6.85 3.61 7.50
C ASP A 121 -7.89 2.71 6.83
N ALA A 122 -9.18 3.04 6.92
CA ALA A 122 -10.24 2.24 6.32
C ALA A 122 -10.18 2.31 4.78
N ALA A 123 -9.89 3.49 4.24
CA ALA A 123 -9.69 3.68 2.81
C ALA A 123 -8.46 2.92 2.28
N LEU A 124 -7.35 2.95 3.02
CA LEU A 124 -6.13 2.20 2.70
C LEU A 124 -6.37 0.67 2.75
N ASP A 125 -7.09 0.19 3.77
CA ASP A 125 -7.44 -1.22 3.94
C ASP A 125 -8.33 -1.73 2.81
N PHE A 126 -9.32 -0.94 2.39
CA PHE A 126 -10.12 -1.28 1.22
C PHE A 126 -9.29 -1.25 -0.06
N PHE A 127 -8.49 -0.19 -0.26
CA PHE A 127 -7.70 0.00 -1.46
C PHE A 127 -6.80 -1.19 -1.78
N TYR A 128 -6.04 -1.71 -0.81
CA TYR A 128 -5.14 -2.85 -1.07
C TYR A 128 -5.85 -4.18 -1.34
N ARG A 129 -7.15 -4.28 -1.04
CA ARG A 129 -8.00 -5.44 -1.36
C ARG A 129 -8.84 -5.24 -2.62
N SER A 130 -8.77 -4.06 -3.22
CA SER A 130 -9.62 -3.67 -4.35
C SER A 130 -9.12 -4.23 -5.69
N GLU A 131 -10.04 -4.59 -6.57
CA GLU A 131 -9.76 -4.86 -7.98
C GLU A 131 -9.21 -3.60 -8.67
N VAL A 132 -9.73 -2.42 -8.32
CA VAL A 132 -9.24 -1.15 -8.88
C VAL A 132 -7.74 -0.96 -8.62
N TYR A 133 -7.23 -1.29 -7.43
CA TYR A 133 -5.79 -1.25 -7.15
C TYR A 133 -5.00 -2.16 -8.11
N GLN A 134 -5.45 -3.40 -8.32
CA GLN A 134 -4.80 -4.36 -9.22
C GLN A 134 -4.78 -3.83 -10.65
N LEU A 135 -5.89 -3.27 -11.13
CA LEU A 135 -5.99 -2.68 -12.47
C LEU A 135 -5.04 -1.47 -12.64
N ILE A 136 -4.93 -0.60 -11.63
CA ILE A 136 -4.01 0.53 -11.66
C ILE A 136 -2.55 0.03 -11.64
N ARG A 137 -2.23 -0.93 -10.76
CA ARG A 137 -0.87 -1.50 -10.61
C ARG A 137 -0.39 -2.18 -11.87
N ASP A 138 -1.23 -3.00 -12.47
CA ASP A 138 -0.87 -3.81 -13.63
C ASP A 138 -1.00 -3.01 -14.95
N GLY A 139 -1.47 -1.77 -14.86
CA GLY A 139 -1.62 -0.85 -15.99
C GLY A 139 -2.75 -1.26 -16.94
N VAL A 140 -3.72 -2.05 -16.47
CA VAL A 140 -4.82 -2.56 -17.28
C VAL A 140 -5.75 -1.42 -17.68
N SER A 141 -6.16 -1.41 -18.95
CA SER A 141 -7.11 -0.43 -19.51
C SER A 141 -6.68 1.04 -19.28
N ASP A 142 -5.37 1.31 -19.21
CA ASP A 142 -4.82 2.64 -18.94
C ASP A 142 -5.35 3.27 -17.62
N MET A 143 -5.78 2.47 -16.65
CA MET A 143 -6.34 2.96 -15.37
C MET A 143 -5.37 3.89 -14.62
N HIS A 144 -4.07 3.61 -14.67
CA HIS A 144 -3.04 4.49 -14.08
C HIS A 144 -2.93 5.87 -14.76
N CYS A 145 -3.52 6.08 -15.95
CA CYS A 145 -3.61 7.38 -16.62
C CYS A 145 -4.89 8.15 -16.26
N MET A 146 -5.88 7.50 -15.66
CA MET A 146 -7.16 8.12 -15.32
C MET A 146 -7.04 9.15 -14.18
N SER A 147 -8.03 10.03 -14.02
CA SER A 147 -8.01 11.05 -12.98
C SER A 147 -8.19 10.43 -11.58
N ASP A 148 -7.71 11.12 -10.55
CA ASP A 148 -7.87 10.64 -9.17
C ASP A 148 -9.35 10.48 -8.79
N ALA A 149 -10.20 11.41 -9.23
CA ALA A 149 -11.64 11.38 -8.99
C ALA A 149 -12.29 10.17 -9.68
N TYR A 150 -11.95 9.90 -10.94
CA TYR A 150 -12.48 8.74 -11.66
C TYR A 150 -12.13 7.44 -10.93
N LEU A 151 -10.88 7.27 -10.52
CA LEU A 151 -10.44 6.06 -9.80
C LEU A 151 -11.06 5.94 -8.41
N ALA A 152 -11.31 7.07 -7.75
CA ALA A 152 -12.02 7.09 -6.48
C ALA A 152 -13.50 6.70 -6.65
N ASP A 153 -14.15 7.12 -7.74
CA ASP A 153 -15.51 6.73 -8.08
C ASP A 153 -15.60 5.23 -8.46
N GLU A 154 -14.57 4.65 -9.09
CA GLU A 154 -14.48 3.20 -9.32
C GLU A 154 -14.32 2.43 -8.00
N LEU A 155 -13.47 2.91 -7.08
CA LEU A 155 -13.34 2.35 -5.74
C LEU A 155 -14.66 2.43 -4.96
N GLU A 156 -15.41 3.52 -5.10
CA GLU A 156 -16.74 3.67 -4.51
C GLU A 156 -17.74 2.62 -5.01
N GLN A 157 -17.77 2.42 -6.32
CA GLN A 157 -18.62 1.41 -6.92
C GLN A 157 -18.26 0.02 -6.38
N GLU A 158 -16.98 -0.33 -6.39
CA GLU A 158 -16.48 -1.59 -5.86
C GLU A 158 -16.79 -1.75 -4.36
N TYR A 159 -16.58 -0.69 -3.57
CA TYR A 159 -16.86 -0.68 -2.13
C TYR A 159 -18.33 -0.94 -1.84
N SER A 160 -19.23 -0.29 -2.59
CA SER A 160 -20.67 -0.45 -2.45
C SER A 160 -21.14 -1.85 -2.81
N GLN A 161 -20.55 -2.48 -3.84
CA GLN A 161 -20.87 -3.85 -4.26
C GLN A 161 -20.38 -4.91 -3.27
N ASN A 162 -19.35 -4.62 -2.46
CA ASN A 162 -18.85 -5.55 -1.44
C ASN A 162 -19.64 -5.49 -0.11
N ILE A 163 -20.55 -4.52 0.06
CA ILE A 163 -21.37 -4.35 1.27
C ILE A 163 -22.77 -5.00 1.12
N GLU A 164 -23.23 -5.23 -0.12
CA GLU A 164 -24.46 -6.00 -0.43
C GLU A 164 -24.26 -7.51 -0.35
#